data_AF-A0A2V9UPK4-F1
#
_entry.id   AF-A0A2V9UPK4-F1
#
_cell.length_a   1.000
_cell.length_b   1.000
_cell.length_c   1.000
_cell.angle_alpha   90.00
_cell.angle_beta   90.00
_cell.angle_gamma   90.00
#
_symmetry.space_group_name_H-M   'P 1'
#
loop_
_entity.id
_entity.type
_entity.pdbx_description
1 polymer ?
#
loop_
_entity_poly.entity_id
_entity_poly.type
_entity_poly.pdbx_seq_one_letter_code
_entity_poly.pdbx_strand_id
1 'polypeptide(L)'
;MQKAGPQPCSARSGRSAVKSTPLATSRGNVLTSKTLPNENQQESNRLVLAREQKQSVIDTYRTHATDTGSPEVQIALLSERIGQLTEHFKAHQKDHGSRRGLLILVSKRRRLLNYLKKYDSERYKTVISKLGIRK
;
A
#
# COMPACT_ATOMS: atom_id res chain seq x y z
N MET A 1 -42.16 -15.04 4.74
CA MET A 1 -41.73 -15.31 3.34
C MET A 1 -42.53 -14.44 2.40
N GLN A 2 -41.89 -13.46 1.75
CA GLN A 2 -42.28 -12.87 0.45
C GLN A 2 -41.11 -12.00 -0.02
N LYS A 3 -40.60 -12.34 -1.20
CA LYS A 3 -39.39 -11.83 -1.84
C LYS A 3 -39.69 -10.51 -2.55
N ALA A 4 -38.80 -9.52 -2.45
CA ALA A 4 -38.71 -8.43 -3.42
C ALA A 4 -37.34 -8.52 -4.10
N GLY A 5 -37.33 -8.98 -5.35
CA GLY A 5 -36.17 -8.99 -6.23
C GLY A 5 -35.99 -7.64 -6.97
N PRO A 6 -34.82 -7.41 -7.58
CA PRO A 6 -34.47 -6.13 -8.21
C PRO A 6 -35.15 -5.91 -9.57
N GLN A 7 -35.54 -4.67 -9.84
CA GLN A 7 -36.08 -4.20 -11.12
C GLN A 7 -34.95 -3.99 -12.16
N PRO A 8 -35.10 -4.45 -13.42
CA PRO A 8 -34.16 -4.16 -14.51
C PRO A 8 -34.51 -2.86 -15.26
N CYS A 9 -33.52 -1.99 -15.46
CA CYS A 9 -33.65 -0.82 -16.33
C CYS A 9 -33.46 -1.22 -17.80
N SER A 10 -34.46 -0.94 -18.63
CA SER A 10 -34.55 -1.28 -20.05
C SER A 10 -33.67 -0.39 -20.94
N ALA A 11 -33.21 -1.01 -22.03
CA ALA A 11 -32.51 -0.44 -23.17
C ALA A 11 -33.16 0.82 -23.78
N ARG A 12 -32.32 1.72 -24.33
CA ARG A 12 -32.74 2.72 -25.31
C ARG A 12 -31.89 2.61 -26.57
N SER A 13 -32.57 2.35 -27.67
CA SER A 13 -32.06 2.23 -29.03
C SER A 13 -31.97 3.59 -29.74
N GLY A 14 -30.88 3.76 -30.51
CA GLY A 14 -30.90 4.26 -31.89
C GLY A 14 -30.94 5.76 -32.20
N ARG A 15 -30.05 6.15 -33.14
CA ARG A 15 -30.08 7.24 -34.17
C ARG A 15 -28.79 8.07 -34.10
N SER A 16 -28.15 8.54 -35.17
CA SER A 16 -28.29 8.39 -36.62
C SER A 16 -26.98 8.92 -37.22
N ALA A 17 -26.58 8.40 -38.38
CA ALA A 17 -25.42 8.84 -39.15
C ALA A 17 -25.53 10.28 -39.68
N VAL A 18 -24.43 11.05 -39.69
CA VAL A 18 -24.26 12.20 -40.61
C VAL A 18 -22.77 12.47 -40.94
N LYS A 19 -22.43 12.17 -42.20
CA LYS A 19 -21.57 12.88 -43.19
C LYS A 19 -20.05 13.06 -42.99
N SER A 20 -19.36 12.65 -44.05
CA SER A 20 -18.00 12.91 -44.52
C SER A 20 -17.74 14.36 -44.97
N THR A 21 -16.54 14.88 -44.71
CA THR A 21 -15.74 15.76 -45.62
C THR A 21 -14.30 15.98 -45.10
N PRO A 22 -13.33 16.38 -45.96
CA PRO A 22 -11.93 15.90 -45.88
C PRO A 22 -10.83 16.97 -45.64
N LEU A 23 -9.62 16.43 -45.41
CA LEU A 23 -8.26 16.89 -45.77
C LEU A 23 -7.56 18.06 -45.04
N ALA A 24 -6.26 17.79 -44.81
CA ALA A 24 -5.08 18.67 -44.84
C ALA A 24 -4.67 19.42 -43.58
N THR A 25 -3.51 19.05 -43.04
CA THR A 25 -2.26 19.87 -43.14
C THR A 25 -1.29 19.50 -42.02
N SER A 26 -0.10 19.04 -42.41
CA SER A 26 1.06 18.97 -41.53
C SER A 26 1.51 20.39 -41.17
N ARG A 27 1.57 20.71 -39.87
CA ARG A 27 2.45 21.76 -39.35
C ARG A 27 3.14 21.23 -38.11
N GLY A 28 4.45 21.44 -38.08
CA GLY A 28 5.41 20.70 -37.28
C GLY A 28 5.16 20.77 -35.78
N ASN A 29 5.42 19.64 -35.12
CA ASN A 29 5.63 19.61 -33.68
C ASN A 29 7.07 20.06 -33.40
N VAL A 30 7.26 21.38 -33.40
CA VAL A 30 8.52 22.01 -33.00
C VAL A 30 8.62 21.96 -31.48
N LEU A 31 9.53 21.10 -31.03
CA LEU A 31 10.44 21.24 -29.89
C LEU A 31 9.90 21.77 -28.53
N THR A 32 10.36 21.03 -27.51
CA THR A 32 10.58 21.46 -26.11
C THR A 32 9.34 21.54 -25.24
N SER A 33 9.29 21.00 -24.04
CA SER A 33 10.29 20.35 -23.19
C SER A 33 9.81 18.93 -22.91
N LYS A 34 10.74 17.99 -22.71
CA LYS A 34 10.41 16.84 -21.87
C LYS A 34 9.87 17.46 -20.58
N THR A 35 8.55 17.42 -20.37
CA THR A 35 8.00 17.66 -19.04
C THR A 35 8.62 16.55 -18.22
N LEU A 36 9.71 16.88 -17.54
CA LEU A 36 10.27 16.03 -16.52
C LEU A 36 9.08 15.73 -15.61
N PRO A 37 8.73 14.45 -15.38
CA PRO A 37 7.71 14.15 -14.40
C PRO A 37 8.11 14.92 -13.15
N ASN A 38 7.19 15.69 -12.57
CA ASN A 38 7.47 16.42 -11.35
C ASN A 38 7.80 15.36 -10.29
N GLU A 39 9.09 15.10 -10.10
CA GLU A 39 9.69 14.04 -9.28
C GLU A 39 9.15 14.09 -7.83
N ASN A 40 8.60 15.24 -7.44
CA ASN A 40 8.12 15.50 -6.08
C ASN A 40 6.71 14.97 -5.78
N GLN A 41 5.97 14.43 -6.76
CA GLN A 41 4.61 13.87 -6.53
C GLN A 41 4.55 12.34 -6.57
N GLN A 42 5.62 11.66 -6.97
CA GLN A 42 5.65 10.19 -7.02
C GLN A 42 6.08 9.55 -5.68
N GLU A 43 6.86 10.26 -4.86
CA GLU A 43 7.40 9.68 -3.62
C GLU A 43 6.37 9.51 -2.49
N SER A 44 5.39 10.42 -2.39
CA SER A 44 4.34 10.34 -1.37
C SER A 44 3.43 9.12 -1.54
N ASN A 45 3.22 8.69 -2.80
CA ASN A 45 2.43 7.49 -3.12
C ASN A 45 3.19 6.17 -2.90
N ARG A 46 4.53 6.19 -2.85
CA ARG A 46 5.35 4.98 -2.61
C ARG A 46 5.26 4.47 -1.16
N LEU A 47 4.80 5.31 -0.22
CA LEU A 47 4.52 4.94 1.18
C LEU A 47 3.31 4.00 1.33
N VAL A 48 2.49 3.88 0.29
CA VAL A 48 1.44 2.88 0.23
C VAL A 48 2.08 1.58 -0.27
N LEU A 49 2.52 0.73 0.66
CA LEU A 49 2.98 -0.63 0.35
C LEU A 49 2.09 -1.23 -0.76
N ALA A 50 2.73 -1.67 -1.85
CA ALA A 50 2.03 -2.34 -2.96
C ALA A 50 1.19 -3.48 -2.38
N ARG A 51 -0.05 -3.62 -2.86
CA ARG A 51 -0.99 -4.63 -2.34
C ARG A 51 -0.37 -6.04 -2.36
N GLU A 52 0.41 -6.32 -3.39
CA GLU A 52 1.14 -7.57 -3.58
C GLU A 52 2.16 -7.82 -2.46
N GLN A 53 2.99 -6.84 -2.12
CA GLN A 53 3.98 -6.98 -1.04
C GLN A 53 3.32 -7.22 0.32
N LYS A 54 2.18 -6.57 0.59
CA LYS A 54 1.41 -6.83 1.81
C LYS A 54 0.88 -8.26 1.86
N GLN A 55 0.35 -8.75 0.74
CA GLN A 55 -0.23 -10.09 0.65
C GLN A 55 0.83 -11.17 0.87
N SER A 56 2.00 -11.06 0.24
CA SER A 56 3.11 -12.00 0.45
C SER A 56 3.56 -12.07 1.91
N VAL A 57 3.61 -10.91 2.59
CA VAL A 57 3.95 -10.85 4.01
C VAL A 57 2.85 -11.50 4.86
N ILE A 58 1.57 -11.25 4.57
CA ILE A 58 0.46 -11.89 5.28
C ILE A 58 0.52 -13.42 5.10
N ASP A 59 0.75 -13.91 3.88
CA ASP A 59 0.79 -15.34 3.58
C ASP A 59 1.92 -16.08 4.28
N THR A 60 3.04 -15.41 4.55
CA THR A 60 4.23 -15.99 5.21
C THR A 60 4.06 -16.09 6.73
N TYR A 61 3.30 -15.16 7.33
CA TYR A 61 3.19 -15.03 8.79
C TYR A 61 1.82 -15.42 9.35
N ARG A 62 0.84 -15.74 8.51
CA ARG A 62 -0.48 -16.25 8.94
C ARG A 62 -0.36 -17.62 9.59
N THR A 63 -1.09 -17.82 10.68
CA THR A 63 -1.21 -19.13 11.35
C THR A 63 -2.42 -19.89 10.81
N HIS A 64 -3.54 -19.19 10.57
CA HIS A 64 -4.71 -19.71 9.87
C HIS A 64 -5.01 -18.91 8.59
N ALA A 65 -5.74 -19.52 7.65
CA ALA A 65 -6.03 -18.93 6.34
C ALA A 65 -6.82 -17.60 6.42
N THR A 66 -7.62 -17.41 7.48
CA THR A 66 -8.43 -16.21 7.72
C THR A 66 -7.77 -15.20 8.67
N ASP A 67 -6.59 -15.49 9.21
CA ASP A 67 -5.93 -14.62 10.18
C ASP A 67 -5.26 -13.43 9.50
N THR A 68 -5.98 -12.31 9.47
CA THR A 68 -5.45 -11.03 8.98
C THR A 68 -4.98 -10.12 10.11
N GLY A 69 -5.35 -10.43 11.36
CA GLY A 69 -5.16 -9.58 12.54
C GLY A 69 -4.20 -10.13 13.59
N SER A 70 -3.55 -11.27 13.36
CA SER A 70 -2.66 -11.87 14.36
C SER A 70 -1.49 -10.92 14.70
N PRO A 71 -0.98 -10.97 15.94
CA PRO A 71 0.15 -10.13 16.32
C PRO A 71 1.39 -10.40 15.47
N GLU A 72 1.61 -11.63 14.97
CA GLU A 72 2.73 -11.92 14.06
C GLU A 72 2.62 -11.16 12.74
N VAL A 73 1.46 -11.25 12.07
CA VAL A 73 1.21 -10.57 10.79
C VAL A 73 1.36 -9.06 10.96
N GLN A 74 0.82 -8.50 12.04
CA GLN A 74 0.95 -7.06 12.31
C GLN A 74 2.41 -6.62 12.54
N ILE A 75 3.20 -7.40 13.28
CA ILE A 75 4.62 -7.09 13.53
C ILE A 75 5.42 -7.13 12.22
N ALA A 76 5.14 -8.11 11.34
CA ALA A 76 5.78 -8.20 10.04
C ALA A 76 5.45 -6.97 9.17
N LEU A 77 4.17 -6.62 9.04
CA LEU A 77 3.72 -5.44 8.29
C LEU A 77 4.31 -4.12 8.83
N LEU A 78 4.38 -3.97 10.16
CA LEU A 78 4.99 -2.80 10.78
C LEU A 78 6.49 -2.74 10.50
N SER A 79 7.18 -3.88 10.48
CA SER A 79 8.62 -3.94 10.24
C SER A 79 8.98 -3.55 8.81
N GLU A 80 8.23 -4.05 7.82
CA GLU A 80 8.37 -3.62 6.41
C GLU A 80 8.16 -2.11 6.27
N ARG A 81 7.09 -1.59 6.88
CA ARG A 81 6.80 -0.15 6.84
C ARG A 81 7.89 0.69 7.49
N ILE A 82 8.49 0.21 8.58
CA ILE A 82 9.63 0.87 9.23
C ILE A 82 10.84 0.89 8.29
N GLY A 83 11.16 -0.22 7.63
CA GLY A 83 12.27 -0.29 6.66
C GLY A 83 12.13 0.75 5.54
N GLN A 84 10.96 0.78 4.90
CA GLN A 84 10.66 1.75 3.83
C GLN A 84 10.74 3.21 4.31
N LEU A 85 10.19 3.50 5.50
CA LEU A 85 10.27 4.85 6.08
C LEU A 85 11.71 5.25 6.39
N THR A 86 12.55 4.32 6.88
CA THR A 86 13.95 4.63 7.16
C THR A 86 14.74 4.95 5.89
N GLU A 87 14.43 4.32 4.76
CA GLU A 87 15.02 4.67 3.46
C GLU A 87 14.57 6.05 2.99
N HIS A 88 13.28 6.37 3.13
CA HIS A 88 12.74 7.68 2.78
C HIS A 88 13.40 8.82 3.57
N PHE A 89 13.66 8.63 4.88
CA PHE A 89 14.32 9.65 5.70
C PHE A 89 15.79 9.88 5.36
N LYS A 90 16.48 8.91 4.71
CA LYS A 90 17.85 9.14 4.24
C LYS A 90 17.87 10.21 3.15
N ALA A 91 16.87 10.22 2.27
CA ALA A 91 16.69 11.26 1.26
C ALA A 91 16.13 12.56 1.87
N HIS A 92 15.15 12.46 2.78
CA HIS A 92 14.42 13.60 3.34
C HIS A 92 14.69 13.81 4.83
N GLN A 93 15.85 14.36 5.15
CA GLN A 93 16.28 14.54 6.55
C GLN A 93 15.44 15.56 7.34
N LYS A 94 14.83 16.54 6.66
CA LYS A 94 14.09 17.67 7.28
C LYS A 94 12.63 17.36 7.62
N ASP A 95 12.10 16.20 7.28
CA ASP A 95 10.72 15.84 7.61
C ASP A 95 10.58 15.34 9.06
N HIS A 96 10.25 16.26 9.96
CA HIS A 96 10.04 15.97 11.38
C HIS A 96 8.67 15.34 11.67
N GLY A 97 7.65 15.64 10.87
CA GLY A 97 6.29 15.12 11.06
C GLY A 97 6.23 13.62 10.79
N SER A 98 6.83 13.20 9.68
CA SER A 98 6.93 11.78 9.32
C SER A 98 7.85 11.03 10.30
N ARG A 99 8.93 11.65 10.81
CA ARG A 99 9.80 11.04 11.85
C ARG A 99 9.04 10.77 13.14
N ARG A 100 8.13 11.65 13.55
CA ARG A 100 7.21 11.39 14.67
C ARG A 100 6.31 10.19 14.39
N GLY A 101 5.79 10.08 13.17
CA GLY A 101 5.03 8.89 12.71
C GLY A 101 5.81 7.59 12.82
N LEU A 102 7.10 7.61 12.47
CA LEU A 102 8.00 6.46 12.61
C LEU A 102 8.13 6.01 14.08
N LEU A 103 8.36 6.95 15.00
CA LEU A 103 8.46 6.61 16.43
C LEU A 103 7.18 5.97 16.99
N ILE A 104 6.01 6.41 16.49
CA ILE A 104 4.72 5.80 16.85
C ILE A 104 4.65 4.36 16.32
N LEU A 105 5.10 4.09 15.09
CA LEU A 105 5.11 2.73 14.51
C LEU A 105 6.05 1.80 15.27
N VAL A 106 7.26 2.26 15.61
CA VAL A 106 8.23 1.50 16.43
C VAL A 106 7.62 1.18 17.81
N SER A 107 6.94 2.15 18.42
CA SER A 107 6.26 1.97 19.70
C SER A 107 5.13 0.94 19.63
N LYS A 108 4.31 0.98 18.57
CA LYS A 108 3.25 -0.03 18.32
C LYS A 108 3.85 -1.43 18.18
N ARG A 109 4.91 -1.60 17.39
CA ARG A 109 5.62 -2.88 17.23
C ARG A 109 6.13 -3.40 18.57
N ARG A 110 6.75 -2.54 19.38
CA ARG A 110 7.23 -2.89 20.74
C ARG A 110 6.09 -3.35 21.66
N ARG A 111 4.91 -2.71 21.59
CA ARG A 111 3.73 -3.12 22.38
C ARG A 111 3.25 -4.52 21.99
N LEU A 112 3.19 -4.84 20.68
CA LEU A 112 2.81 -6.17 20.19
C LEU A 112 3.81 -7.25 20.61
N LEU A 113 5.11 -6.97 20.54
CA LEU A 113 6.15 -7.88 21.02
C LEU A 113 6.06 -8.12 22.53
N ASN A 114 5.80 -7.07 23.31
CA ASN A 114 5.57 -7.20 24.76
C ASN A 114 4.29 -7.99 25.07
N TYR A 115 3.24 -7.86 24.26
CA TYR A 115 2.03 -8.66 24.37
C TYR A 115 2.37 -10.13 24.15
N LEU A 116 2.97 -10.51 23.01
CA LEU A 116 3.37 -11.89 22.74
C LEU A 116 4.23 -12.48 23.86
N LYS A 117 5.20 -11.72 24.38
CA LYS A 117 6.05 -12.17 25.48
C LYS A 117 5.24 -12.54 26.74
N LYS A 118 4.14 -11.83 27.03
CA LYS A 118 3.32 -12.08 28.23
C LYS A 118 2.40 -13.29 28.09
N TYR A 119 1.87 -13.53 26.89
CA TYR A 119 0.90 -14.61 26.64
C TYR A 119 1.60 -15.90 26.22
N ASP A 120 2.50 -15.84 25.23
CA ASP A 120 3.15 -16.99 24.63
C ASP A 120 4.65 -16.73 24.38
N SER A 121 5.48 -17.24 25.28
CA SER A 121 6.94 -17.07 25.19
C SER A 121 7.55 -17.79 23.99
N GLU A 122 6.96 -18.90 23.54
CA GLU A 122 7.45 -19.67 22.39
C GLU A 122 7.22 -18.92 21.08
N ARG A 123 5.99 -18.43 20.85
CA ARG A 123 5.66 -17.60 19.67
C ARG A 123 6.52 -16.35 19.60
N TYR A 124 6.77 -15.71 20.73
CA TYR A 124 7.67 -14.56 20.82
C TYR A 124 9.09 -14.88 20.32
N LYS A 125 9.67 -16.01 20.74
CA LYS A 125 11.00 -16.46 20.29
C LYS A 125 11.01 -16.70 18.78
N THR A 126 10.00 -17.42 18.26
CA THR A 126 9.87 -17.69 16.81
C THR A 126 9.79 -16.40 15.99
N VAL A 127 8.99 -15.43 16.42
CA VAL A 127 8.85 -14.14 15.73
C VAL A 127 10.16 -13.36 15.73
N ILE A 128 10.88 -13.35 16.85
CA ILE A 128 12.20 -12.70 16.95
C ILE A 128 13.23 -13.35 16.05
N SER A 129 13.29 -14.68 16.03
CA SER A 129 14.20 -15.42 15.16
C SER A 129 13.90 -15.15 13.68
N LYS A 130 12.62 -15.11 13.29
CA LYS A 130 12.21 -14.79 11.91
C LYS A 130 12.59 -13.37 11.49
N LEU A 131 12.41 -12.38 12.37
CA LEU A 131 12.65 -10.97 12.06
C LEU A 131 14.10 -10.51 12.33
N GLY A 132 14.92 -11.32 12.98
CA GLY A 132 16.32 -10.98 13.30
C GLY A 132 16.46 -9.78 14.25
N ILE A 133 15.45 -9.48 15.08
CA ILE A 133 15.47 -8.32 15.97
C ILE A 133 16.35 -8.66 17.19
N ARG A 134 17.53 -8.02 17.28
CA ARG A 134 18.41 -8.12 18.45
C ARG A 134 17.87 -7.25 19.59
N LYS A 135 17.91 -7.77 20.82
CA LYS A 135 17.52 -7.07 22.06
C LYS A 135 18.69 -6.99 23.00
#